data_AF-A0A3A8HDJ4-F1
#
_entry.id   AF-A0A3A8HDJ4-F1
#
_cell.length_a   1.000
_cell.length_b   1.000
_cell.length_c   1.000
_cell.angle_alpha   90.00
_cell.angle_beta   90.00
_cell.angle_gamma   90.00
#
_symmetry.space_group_name_H-M   'P 1'
#
loop_
_entity.id
_entity.type
_entity.pdbx_description
1 polymer ?
#
loop_
_entity_poly.entity_id
_entity_poly.type
_entity_poly.pdbx_seq_one_letter_code
_entity_poly.pdbx_strand_id
1 'polypeptide(L)' 'MKWYERHVDASLTRWSLGELSAPESSRLLRHAHACTRCGTRYNKWTRAHRAFESGHTDTPTSIELETLTVAGLEAA' A
#
# COMPACT_ATOMS: atom_id res chain seq x y z
N MET A 1 -3.28 -1.70 22.65
CA MET A 1 -2.52 -2.05 21.43
C MET A 1 -1.84 -3.38 21.69
N LYS A 2 -2.29 -4.47 21.07
CA LYS A 2 -1.81 -5.84 21.39
C LYS A 2 -0.56 -6.12 20.55
N TRP A 3 0.50 -6.62 21.18
CA TRP A 3 1.81 -6.96 20.58
C TRP A 3 1.78 -7.85 19.33
N TYR A 4 0.66 -8.53 19.05
CA TYR A 4 0.47 -9.41 17.90
C TYR A 4 -0.19 -8.74 16.68
N GLU A 5 -0.48 -7.44 16.72
CA GLU A 5 -0.97 -6.73 15.54
C GLU A 5 0.07 -6.82 14.41
N ARG A 6 -0.26 -7.57 13.36
CA ARG A 6 0.48 -7.71 12.09
C ARG A 6 0.70 -6.31 11.52
N HIS A 7 1.85 -5.74 11.86
CA HIS A 7 2.12 -4.30 11.96
C HIS A 7 1.89 -3.44 10.69
N VAL A 8 1.51 -4.02 9.56
CA VAL A 8 0.89 -3.35 8.39
C VAL A 8 0.20 -4.36 7.47
N ASP A 9 0.55 -5.64 7.52
CA ASP A 9 0.18 -6.63 6.50
C ASP A 9 -1.33 -6.77 6.29
N ALA A 10 -2.13 -6.72 7.37
CA ALA A 10 -3.59 -6.74 7.24
C ALA A 10 -4.12 -5.45 6.59
N SER A 11 -3.53 -4.30 6.93
CA SER A 11 -3.87 -3.02 6.33
C SER A 11 -3.44 -2.93 4.86
N LEU A 12 -2.34 -3.56 4.46
CA LEU A 12 -1.88 -3.59 3.06
C LEU A 12 -2.85 -4.37 2.17
N THR A 13 -3.32 -5.53 2.61
CA THR A 13 -4.35 -6.30 1.89
C THR A 13 -5.67 -5.52 1.81
N ARG A 14 -6.12 -4.92 2.92
CA ARG A 14 -7.36 -4.12 2.92
C ARG A 14 -7.25 -2.89 2.02
N TRP A 15 -6.08 -2.24 2.01
CA TRP A 15 -5.81 -1.09 1.14
C TRP A 15 -5.93 -1.48 -0.33
N SER A 16 -5.36 -2.61 -0.73
CA SER A 16 -5.38 -3.03 -2.13
C SER A 16 -6.72 -3.54 -2.62
N LEU A 17 -7.60 -3.94 -1.71
CA LEU A 17 -8.98 -4.29 -2.00
C LEU A 17 -9.91 -3.07 -1.98
N GLY A 18 -9.38 -1.86 -1.74
CA GLY A 18 -10.18 -0.64 -1.62
C GLY A 18 -11.02 -0.56 -0.33
N GLU A 19 -10.71 -1.39 0.68
CA GLU A 19 -11.47 -1.50 1.93
C GLU A 19 -11.02 -0.52 3.02
N LEU A 20 -10.00 0.30 2.73
CA LEU A 20 -9.57 1.39 3.60
C LEU A 20 -10.15 2.71 3.09
N SER A 21 -10.67 3.52 4.01
CA SER A 21 -11.01 4.91 3.72
C SER A 21 -9.76 5.73 3.37
N ALA A 22 -9.92 6.84 2.64
CA ALA A 22 -8.81 7.70 2.25
C ALA A 22 -7.88 8.14 3.42
N PRO A 23 -8.40 8.48 4.63
CA PRO A 23 -7.56 8.78 5.78
C PRO A 23 -6.75 7.58 6.29
N GLU A 24 -7.31 6.37 6.24
CA GLU A 24 -6.64 5.13 6.65
C GLU A 24 -5.53 4.76 5.67
N SER A 25 -5.82 4.83 4.36
CA SER A 25 -4.84 4.65 3.28
C SER A 25 -3.69 5.64 3.41
N SER A 26 -3.99 6.93 3.63
CA SER A 26 -2.97 7.96 3.85
C SER A 26 -2.09 7.69 5.07
N ARG A 27 -2.68 7.21 6.17
CA ARG A 27 -1.93 6.88 7.39
C ARG A 27 -1.01 5.68 7.17
N LEU A 28 -1.49 4.65 6.46
CA LEU A 28 -0.72 3.47 6.10
C LEU A 28 0.48 3.83 5.22
N LEU A 29 0.24 4.60 4.15
CA LEU A 29 1.30 5.01 3.21
C LEU A 29 2.35 5.89 3.89
N ARG A 30 1.95 6.86 4.72
CA ARG A 30 2.89 7.66 5.52
C ARG A 30 3.72 6.81 6.47
N HIS A 31 3.13 5.81 7.11
CA HIS A 31 3.86 4.91 8.00
C HIS A 31 4.85 4.04 7.23
N ALA A 32 4.44 3.45 6.10
CA ALA A 32 5.31 2.66 5.24
C ALA A 32 6.51 3.49 4.73
N HIS A 33 6.27 4.76 4.38
CA HIS A 33 7.31 5.69 3.96
C HIS A 33 8.30 6.02 5.09
N ALA A 34 7.82 6.31 6.30
CA ALA A 34 8.67 6.73 7.43
C ALA A 34 9.38 5.57 8.16
N CYS A 35 8.92 4.32 8.00
CA CYS A 35 9.45 3.17 8.72
C CYS A 35 10.19 2.21 7.79
N THR A 36 11.53 2.11 7.90
CA THR A 36 12.37 1.24 7.04
C THR A 36 11.89 -0.22 6.99
N ARG A 37 11.47 -0.77 8.14
CA ARG A 37 10.95 -2.15 8.23
C ARG A 37 9.63 -2.30 7.48
N CYS A 38 8.69 -1.36 7.66
CA CYS A 38 7.38 -1.43 7.01
C CYS A 38 7.43 -1.03 5.54
N GLY A 39 8.32 -0.11 5.15
CA GLY A 39 8.57 0.26 3.76
C GLY A 39 9.13 -0.90 2.93
N THR A 40 10.04 -1.68 3.51
CA THR A 40 10.53 -2.91 2.85
C THR A 40 9.41 -3.94 2.65
N ARG A 41 8.51 -4.08 3.64
CA ARG A 41 7.34 -4.96 3.52
C ARG A 41 6.32 -4.46 2.52
N TYR A 42 6.02 -3.16 2.53
CA TYR A 42 5.17 -2.50 1.55
C TYR A 42 5.67 -2.79 0.13
N ASN A 43 6.95 -2.53 -0.16
CA ASN A 43 7.53 -2.75 -1.49
C ASN A 43 7.46 -4.22 -1.94
N LYS A 44 7.71 -5.17 -1.04
CA LYS A 44 7.57 -6.60 -1.36
C LYS A 44 6.12 -6.97 -1.64
N TRP A 45 5.21 -6.46 -0.83
CA TRP A 45 3.79 -6.72 -0.95
C TRP A 45 3.21 -6.12 -2.24
N THR A 46 3.49 -4.85 -2.57
CA THR A 46 2.99 -4.19 -3.79
C THR A 46 3.52 -4.87 -5.04
N ARG A 47 4.81 -5.23 -5.09
CA ARG A 47 5.37 -5.99 -6.22
C ARG A 47 4.70 -7.34 -6.42
N ALA A 48 4.44 -8.07 -5.33
CA ALA A 48 3.75 -9.35 -5.40
C ALA A 48 2.29 -9.18 -5.86
N HIS A 49 1.60 -8.16 -5.36
CA HIS A 49 0.23 -7.85 -5.76
C HIS A 49 0.14 -7.45 -7.24
N ARG A 50 1.02 -6.58 -7.73
CA ARG A 50 1.10 -6.19 -9.15
C ARG A 50 1.40 -7.40 -10.04
N ALA A 51 2.32 -8.28 -9.62
CA ALA A 51 2.62 -9.50 -10.36
C ALA A 51 1.42 -10.44 -10.44
N PHE A 52 0.62 -10.53 -9.39
CA PHE A 52 -0.59 -11.34 -9.37
C PHE A 52 -1.69 -10.77 -10.27
N GLU A 53 -1.93 -9.45 -10.21
CA GLU A 53 -3.00 -8.78 -10.95
C GLU A 53 -2.66 -8.56 -12.44
N SER A 54 -1.42 -8.21 -12.75
CA SER A 54 -1.01 -7.71 -14.07
C SER A 54 0.12 -8.49 -14.73
N GLY A 55 0.72 -9.46 -14.03
CA GLY A 55 1.92 -10.18 -14.48
C GLY A 55 3.21 -9.34 -14.42
N HIS A 56 3.13 -8.06 -14.04
CA HIS A 56 4.27 -7.14 -13.97
C HIS A 56 4.53 -6.73 -12.53
N THR A 57 5.80 -6.58 -12.13
CA THR A 57 6.15 -6.22 -10.74
C THR A 57 6.25 -4.71 -10.52
N ASP A 58 6.52 -3.93 -11.57
CA ASP A 58 6.83 -2.50 -11.46
C ASP A 58 5.67 -1.59 -11.91
N THR A 59 4.73 -2.10 -12.72
CA THR A 59 3.57 -1.35 -13.20
C THR A 59 2.53 -1.16 -12.08
N PRO A 60 2.16 0.07 -11.71
CA PRO A 60 1.11 0.32 -10.72
C PRO A 60 -0.25 -0.24 -11.16
N THR A 61 -1.02 -0.79 -10.22
CA THR A 61 -2.41 -1.21 -10.49
C THR A 61 -3.36 0.00 -10.53
N SER A 62 -4.56 -0.18 -11.08
CA SER A 62 -5.57 0.89 -11.15
C SER A 62 -5.92 1.49 -9.78
N ILE A 63 -5.92 0.67 -8.72
CA ILE A 63 -6.17 1.11 -7.34
C ILE A 63 -5.00 1.92 -6.78
N GLU A 64 -3.76 1.52 -7.11
CA GLU A 64 -2.58 2.30 -6.74
C GLU A 64 -2.58 3.66 -7.42
N LEU A 65 -2.95 3.72 -8.71
CA LEU A 65 -3.10 4.98 -9.45
C LEU A 65 -4.20 5.86 -8.82
N GLU A 66 -5.40 5.34 -8.61
CA GLU A 66 -6.51 6.08 -8.00
C GLU A 66 -6.12 6.64 -6.61
N THR A 67 -5.42 5.83 -5.79
CA THR A 67 -4.95 6.27 -4.48
C THR A 67 -3.92 7.40 -4.60
N LEU A 68 -3.00 7.33 -5.56
CA LEU A 68 -2.00 8.38 -5.80
C LEU A 68 -2.67 9.68 -6.28
N THR A 69 -3.65 9.59 -7.19
CA THR A 69 -4.47 10.74 -7.64
C THR A 69 -5.19 11.39 -6.47
N VAL A 70 -5.93 10.60 -5.67
CA VAL A 70 -6.69 11.11 -4.52
C VAL A 70 -5.78 11.72 -3.46
N ALA A 71 -4.57 11.17 -3.27
CA ALA A 71 -3.59 11.68 -2.34
C ALA A 71 -2.81 12.90 -2.86
N GLY A 72 -2.97 13.28 -4.13
CA GLY A 72 -2.18 14.34 -4.77
C GLY A 72 -0.69 13.99 -4.90
N LEU A 73 -0.39 12.69 -5.05
CA LEU A 73 0.97 12.13 -5.10
C LEU A 73 1.34 11.57 -6.48
N GLU A 74 0.58 11.92 -7.52
CA GLU A 74 0.93 11.58 -8.91
C GLU A 74 2.26 12.26 -9.26
N ALA A 75 3.26 11.48 -9.65
CA ALA A 75 4.50 12.02 -10.16
C ALA A 75 4.22 12.74 -11.50
N ALA A 76 4.76 13.96 -11.64
CA ALA A 76 4.80 14.71 -12.88
C ALA A 76 5.67 14.03 -13.95
#